data_AF-X1RSN3-F1
#
_entry.id   AF-X1RSN3-F1
#
_cell.length_a   1.000
_cell.length_b   1.000
_cell.length_c   1.000
_cell.angle_alpha   90.00
_cell.angle_beta   90.00
_cell.angle_gamma   90.00
#
_symmetry.space_group_name_H-M   'P 1'
#
loop_
_entity.id
_entity.type
_entity.pdbx_description
1 polymer ?
#
loop_
_entity_poly.entity_id
_entity_poly.type
_entity_poly.pdbx_seq_one_letter_code
_entity_poly.pdbx_strand_id
1 'polypeptide(L)'
;MDMINTNNIIRNPTLHYRLDLGEPGIASPASASQSTLRVASHEIGNMMRFKRMAAEEGKTIIGGGIHLHRQFVGSFLATVSGETVAYMVERKNSAEITPDNNTQGLSKDNLDEDSLLKSNATAEERPTSPPSLDASGG
;
A
#
# COMPACT_ATOMS: atom_id res chain seq x y z
N MET A 1 -29.54 5.46 -38.54
CA MET A 1 -28.12 5.03 -38.48
C MET A 1 -27.47 5.98 -37.50
N ASP A 2 -27.57 5.67 -36.21
CA ASP A 2 -27.30 6.65 -35.17
C ASP A 2 -25.79 6.76 -34.96
N MET A 3 -25.25 7.95 -35.19
CA MET A 3 -23.87 8.30 -34.83
C MET A 3 -23.75 8.24 -33.31
N ILE A 4 -23.07 7.21 -32.80
CA ILE A 4 -22.71 7.14 -31.38
C ILE A 4 -21.81 8.34 -31.08
N ASN A 5 -22.29 9.26 -30.25
CA ASN A 5 -21.56 10.42 -29.76
C ASN A 5 -20.36 9.93 -28.91
N THR A 6 -19.16 9.94 -29.48
CA THR A 6 -17.92 9.40 -28.88
C THR A 6 -17.31 10.30 -27.81
N ASN A 7 -17.96 11.42 -27.47
CA ASN A 7 -17.45 12.43 -26.54
C ASN A 7 -17.40 11.96 -25.06
N ASN A 8 -17.77 10.72 -24.74
CA ASN A 8 -17.74 10.19 -23.38
C ASN A 8 -17.12 8.78 -23.25
N ILE A 9 -16.10 8.46 -24.05
CA ILE A 9 -15.40 7.16 -23.93
C ILE A 9 -14.41 7.22 -22.76
N ILE A 10 -14.70 6.46 -21.70
CA ILE A 10 -13.77 6.24 -20.58
C ILE A 10 -12.58 5.41 -21.08
N ARG A 11 -11.36 5.95 -20.96
CA ARG A 11 -10.12 5.25 -21.34
C ARG A 11 -9.29 4.89 -20.12
N ASN A 12 -9.01 3.59 -19.95
CA ASN A 12 -8.14 3.05 -18.88
C ASN A 12 -6.84 2.49 -19.48
N PRO A 13 -5.86 3.33 -19.85
CA PRO A 13 -4.62 2.87 -20.47
C PRO A 13 -3.72 2.10 -19.49
N THR A 14 -2.87 1.24 -20.02
CA THR A 14 -1.85 0.51 -19.24
C THR A 14 -0.59 1.36 -19.08
N LEU A 15 -0.17 1.56 -17.84
CA LEU A 15 1.07 2.21 -17.44
C LEU A 15 2.17 1.17 -17.25
N HIS A 16 3.38 1.48 -17.71
CA HIS A 16 4.54 0.61 -17.62
C HIS A 16 5.56 1.25 -16.70
N TYR A 17 5.61 0.79 -15.45
CA TYR A 17 6.52 1.36 -14.48
C TYR A 17 7.90 0.72 -14.57
N ARG A 18 8.91 1.54 -14.29
CA ARG A 18 10.29 1.15 -14.01
C ARG A 18 10.55 1.48 -12.55
N LEU A 19 10.05 0.64 -11.65
CA LEU A 19 9.95 0.98 -10.23
C LEU A 19 11.27 0.84 -9.47
N ASP A 20 12.28 0.17 -10.04
CA ASP A 20 13.62 0.11 -9.44
C ASP A 20 14.72 0.32 -10.48
N LEU A 21 15.69 1.20 -10.18
CA LEU A 21 16.88 1.44 -11.01
C LEU A 21 18.04 0.47 -10.69
N GLY A 22 17.86 -0.43 -9.72
CA GLY A 22 18.91 -1.35 -9.23
C GLY A 22 18.63 -2.85 -9.40
N GLU A 23 17.39 -3.25 -9.72
CA GLU A 23 17.07 -4.63 -10.10
C GLU A 23 16.96 -4.69 -11.65
N PRO A 24 17.38 -5.79 -12.33
CA PRO A 24 17.16 -5.96 -13.77
C PRO A 24 15.65 -6.04 -14.04
N GLY A 25 15.01 -4.89 -14.16
CA GLY A 25 13.56 -4.75 -13.97
C GLY A 25 12.74 -5.26 -15.14
N ILE A 26 11.95 -6.31 -14.90
CA ILE A 26 10.77 -6.62 -15.72
C ILE A 26 9.82 -5.43 -15.55
N ALA A 27 9.38 -4.82 -16.66
CA ALA A 27 8.35 -3.80 -16.61
C ALA A 27 7.15 -4.35 -15.83
N SER A 28 6.72 -3.66 -14.78
CA SER A 28 5.56 -4.09 -13.99
C SER A 28 4.36 -3.28 -14.44
N PRO A 29 3.57 -3.74 -15.43
CA PRO A 29 2.45 -2.96 -15.91
C PRO A 29 1.32 -2.91 -14.87
N ALA A 30 0.56 -1.82 -14.88
CA ALA A 30 -0.77 -1.77 -14.29
C ALA A 30 -1.68 -0.84 -15.09
N SER A 31 -2.98 -1.11 -15.08
CA SER A 31 -3.96 -0.17 -15.60
C SER A 31 -3.92 1.16 -14.83
N ALA A 32 -4.29 2.27 -15.47
CA ALA A 32 -4.34 3.59 -14.85
C ALA A 32 -5.23 3.59 -13.59
N SER A 33 -6.32 2.83 -13.58
CA SER A 33 -7.20 2.66 -12.42
C SER A 33 -6.56 1.91 -11.23
N GLN A 34 -5.54 1.08 -11.48
CA GLN A 34 -4.84 0.27 -10.47
C GLN A 34 -3.46 0.83 -10.10
N SER A 35 -3.08 1.93 -10.74
CA SER A 35 -1.77 2.57 -10.63
C SER A 35 -1.35 2.88 -9.20
N THR A 36 -2.25 3.47 -8.40
CA THR A 36 -1.96 3.86 -7.02
C THR A 36 -1.57 2.66 -6.17
N LEU A 37 -2.34 1.57 -6.21
CA LEU A 37 -2.03 0.37 -5.43
C LEU A 37 -0.70 -0.25 -5.89
N ARG A 38 -0.45 -0.30 -7.20
CA ARG A 38 0.80 -0.82 -7.75
C ARG A 38 2.01 -0.06 -7.23
N VAL A 39 2.01 1.26 -7.38
CA VAL A 39 3.15 2.12 -6.99
C VAL A 39 3.29 2.14 -5.47
N ALA A 40 2.20 2.29 -4.72
CA ALA A 40 2.26 2.33 -3.26
C ALA A 40 2.81 1.03 -2.66
N SER A 41 2.39 -0.14 -3.15
CA SER A 41 2.94 -1.43 -2.69
C SER A 41 4.44 -1.54 -2.94
N HIS A 42 4.91 -1.00 -4.06
CA HIS A 42 6.34 -0.96 -4.37
C HIS A 42 7.10 -0.07 -3.38
N GLU A 43 6.62 1.15 -3.15
CA GLU A 43 7.25 2.09 -2.22
C GLU A 43 7.21 1.61 -0.76
N ILE A 44 6.16 0.88 -0.35
CA ILE A 44 6.13 0.21 0.94
C ILE A 44 7.25 -0.85 1.02
N GLY A 45 7.45 -1.63 -0.05
CA GLY A 45 8.57 -2.56 -0.17
C GLY A 45 9.92 -1.87 0.00
N ASN A 46 10.12 -0.73 -0.65
CA ASN A 46 11.34 0.08 -0.51
C ASN A 46 11.56 0.56 0.92
N MET A 47 10.51 1.06 1.58
CA MET A 47 10.60 1.49 2.99
C MET A 47 10.98 0.33 3.93
N MET A 48 10.46 -0.87 3.69
CA MET A 48 10.87 -2.05 4.46
C MET A 48 12.34 -2.43 4.21
N ARG A 49 12.83 -2.31 2.97
CA ARG A 49 14.26 -2.49 2.66
C ARG A 49 15.12 -1.45 3.38
N PHE A 50 14.69 -0.18 3.42
CA PHE A 50 15.38 0.87 4.18
C PHE A 50 15.44 0.56 5.67
N LYS A 51 14.34 0.08 6.26
CA LYS A 51 14.33 -0.35 7.68
C LYS A 51 15.32 -1.48 7.93
N ARG A 52 15.39 -2.47 7.04
CA ARG A 52 16.33 -3.58 7.15
C ARG A 52 17.78 -3.10 7.05
N MET A 53 18.12 -2.29 6.05
CA MET A 53 19.47 -1.73 5.89
C MET A 53 19.87 -0.86 7.08
N ALA A 54 18.96 -0.03 7.60
CA ALA A 54 19.22 0.77 8.80
C ALA A 54 19.58 -0.14 9.99
N ALA A 55 18.85 -1.23 10.20
CA ALA A 55 19.13 -2.17 11.28
C ALA A 55 20.48 -2.89 11.09
N GLU A 56 20.81 -3.32 9.87
CA GLU A 56 22.08 -3.95 9.51
C GLU A 56 23.27 -3.00 9.72
N GLU A 57 23.09 -1.70 9.50
CA GLU A 57 24.11 -0.67 9.69
C GLU A 57 24.15 -0.09 11.12
N GLY A 58 23.35 -0.61 12.06
CA GLY A 58 23.28 -0.08 13.43
C GLY A 58 22.66 1.33 13.52
N LYS A 59 21.91 1.74 12.50
CA LYS A 59 21.20 3.02 12.41
C LYS A 59 19.73 2.87 12.80
N THR A 60 19.10 4.01 13.04
CA THR A 60 17.65 4.13 13.26
C THR A 60 17.08 5.14 12.27
N ILE A 61 15.94 4.82 11.66
CA ILE A 61 15.17 5.77 10.84
C ILE A 61 14.44 6.74 11.77
N ILE A 62 14.68 8.04 11.59
CA ILE A 62 14.07 9.13 12.38
C ILE A 62 12.98 9.88 11.65
N GLY A 63 12.82 9.63 10.34
CA GLY A 63 11.81 10.29 9.53
C GLY A 63 11.88 9.83 8.08
N GLY A 64 11.01 10.41 7.27
CA GLY A 64 10.86 10.04 5.86
C GLY A 64 9.41 9.82 5.49
N GLY A 65 9.19 9.29 4.29
CA GLY A 65 7.85 9.06 3.76
C GLY A 65 7.87 8.53 2.33
N ILE A 66 6.66 8.26 1.84
CA ILE A 66 6.40 7.85 0.47
C ILE A 66 5.67 9.00 -0.22
N HIS A 67 6.21 9.46 -1.35
CA HIS A 67 5.62 10.49 -2.18
C HIS A 67 5.13 9.87 -3.47
N LEU A 68 3.88 10.15 -3.86
CA LEU A 68 3.27 9.61 -5.07
C LEU A 68 3.06 10.74 -6.09
N HIS A 69 3.59 10.57 -7.29
CA HIS A 69 3.40 11.50 -8.39
C HIS A 69 2.18 11.09 -9.20
N ARG A 70 1.19 11.99 -9.29
CA ARG A 70 -0.11 11.71 -9.90
C ARG A 70 -0.37 12.61 -11.09
N GLN A 71 -0.95 12.06 -12.14
CA GLN A 71 -1.41 12.81 -13.30
C GLN A 71 -2.60 12.10 -13.95
N PHE A 72 -3.40 12.83 -14.72
CA PHE A 72 -4.44 12.22 -15.52
C PHE A 72 -3.83 11.42 -16.67
N VAL A 73 -4.22 10.14 -16.79
CA VAL A 73 -3.84 9.25 -17.89
C VAL A 73 -5.11 8.58 -18.42
N GLY A 74 -5.49 8.95 -19.64
CA GLY A 74 -6.83 8.65 -20.15
C GLY A 74 -7.87 9.34 -19.27
N SER A 75 -8.79 8.58 -18.72
CA SER A 75 -9.89 9.08 -17.87
C SER A 75 -9.63 8.92 -16.37
N PHE A 76 -8.43 8.49 -15.96
CA PHE A 76 -8.12 8.17 -14.56
C PHE A 76 -7.02 9.07 -14.02
N LEU A 77 -7.18 9.53 -12.77
CA LEU A 77 -6.10 10.18 -12.02
C LEU A 77 -5.15 9.10 -11.49
N ALA A 78 -4.13 8.80 -12.30
CA ALA A 78 -3.22 7.70 -12.06
C ALA A 78 -1.95 8.15 -11.35
N THR A 79 -1.33 7.24 -10.59
CA THR A 79 0.01 7.43 -10.02
C THR A 79 1.05 6.93 -11.02
N VAL A 80 1.91 7.80 -11.51
CA VAL A 80 2.89 7.48 -12.58
C VAL A 80 4.28 7.13 -12.06
N SER A 81 4.62 7.60 -10.87
CA SER A 81 5.85 7.24 -10.16
C SER A 81 5.67 7.45 -8.66
N GLY A 82 6.60 6.91 -7.88
CA GLY A 82 6.70 7.12 -6.45
C GLY A 82 8.15 7.33 -6.04
N GLU A 83 8.34 7.94 -4.88
CA GLU A 83 9.63 8.12 -4.24
C GLU A 83 9.51 7.77 -2.77
N THR A 84 10.38 6.88 -2.30
CA THR A 84 10.55 6.57 -0.88
C THR A 84 11.79 7.29 -0.34
N VAL A 85 11.62 8.04 0.74
CA VAL A 85 12.72 8.74 1.44
C VAL A 85 12.77 8.25 2.88
N ALA A 86 13.97 7.97 3.40
CA ALA A 86 14.20 7.67 4.81
C ALA A 86 15.44 8.42 5.32
N TYR A 87 15.28 9.11 6.46
CA TYR A 87 16.37 9.77 7.16
C TYR A 87 16.88 8.86 8.27
N MET A 88 18.17 8.54 8.24
CA MET A 88 18.79 7.59 9.18
C MET A 88 19.86 8.29 10.03
N VAL A 89 19.93 7.92 11.30
CA VAL A 89 21.00 8.36 12.22
C VAL A 89 21.62 7.14 12.89
N GLU A 90 22.90 7.25 13.24
CA GLU A 90 23.57 6.23 14.06
C GLU A 90 22.86 6.10 15.41
N ARG A 91 22.68 4.86 15.87
CA ARG A 91 22.25 4.64 17.24
C ARG A 91 23.41 5.04 18.15
N LYS A 92 23.23 6.10 18.95
CA LYS A 92 24.14 6.34 20.07
C LYS A 92 24.06 5.09 20.95
N ASN A 93 25.19 4.39 21.11
CA ASN A 93 25.32 3.37 22.12
C ASN A 93 25.05 4.05 23.47
N SER A 94 23.84 3.91 24.00
CA SER A 94 23.66 4.05 25.44
C SER A 94 24.60 3.00 26.03
N ALA A 95 25.57 3.48 26.82
CA ALA A 95 26.59 2.67 27.46
C ALA A 95 26.00 1.32 27.92
N GLU A 96 26.74 0.27 27.59
CA GLU A 96 26.62 -1.10 28.08
C GLU A 96 25.98 -1.13 29.48
N ILE A 97 24.67 -1.42 29.54
CA ILE A 97 24.07 -1.88 30.77
C ILE A 97 24.50 -3.33 30.87
N THR A 98 25.57 -3.57 31.62
CA THR A 98 25.92 -4.91 32.10
C THR A 98 24.66 -5.52 32.72
N PRO A 99 24.23 -6.72 32.31
CA PRO A 99 23.11 -7.38 32.96
C PRO A 99 23.57 -7.79 34.35
N ASP A 100 23.21 -7.01 35.36
CA ASP A 100 23.30 -7.46 36.73
C ASP A 100 22.22 -8.53 36.91
N ASN A 101 22.66 -9.77 37.05
CA ASN A 101 21.83 -10.97 37.07
C ASN A 101 21.06 -11.06 38.39
N ASN A 102 20.12 -10.16 38.67
CA ASN A 102 19.13 -10.39 39.71
C ASN A 102 17.91 -9.47 39.62
N THR A 103 16.90 -9.87 38.85
CA THR A 103 15.50 -9.66 39.24
C THR A 103 14.65 -10.72 38.56
N GLN A 104 14.08 -11.61 39.36
CA GLN A 104 13.11 -12.60 38.92
C GLN A 104 11.82 -11.91 38.46
N GLY A 105 11.32 -12.37 37.30
CA GLY A 105 9.90 -12.51 36.99
C GLY A 105 9.05 -11.24 36.90
N LEU A 106 8.79 -10.78 35.67
CA LEU A 106 7.46 -10.28 35.31
C LEU A 106 7.05 -10.88 33.95
N SER A 107 5.82 -11.37 33.96
CA SER A 107 5.18 -12.29 33.03
C SER A 107 5.04 -11.76 31.60
N LYS A 108 5.10 -12.71 30.67
CA LYS A 108 4.42 -12.66 29.38
C LYS A 108 2.92 -12.46 29.65
N ASP A 109 2.40 -11.28 29.37
CA ASP A 109 0.96 -11.08 29.25
C ASP A 109 0.66 -10.22 28.00
N ASN A 110 0.11 -10.90 27.00
CA ASN A 110 -0.91 -10.48 26.04
C ASN A 110 -0.68 -9.22 25.20
N LEU A 111 -0.26 -9.44 23.95
CA LEU A 111 -0.76 -8.65 22.81
C LEU A 111 -1.35 -9.63 21.79
N ASP A 112 -2.66 -9.84 21.92
CA ASP A 112 -3.48 -10.63 20.99
C ASP A 112 -3.53 -9.93 19.62
N GLU A 113 -2.64 -10.36 18.72
CA GLU A 113 -2.64 -9.98 17.29
C GLU A 113 -3.89 -10.48 16.53
N ASP A 114 -4.77 -11.25 17.17
CA ASP A 114 -6.02 -11.74 16.58
C ASP A 114 -7.19 -10.74 16.66
N SER A 115 -7.01 -9.58 17.30
CA SER A 115 -8.09 -8.59 17.49
C SER A 115 -8.24 -7.56 16.35
N LEU A 116 -7.26 -7.44 15.45
CA LEU A 116 -7.29 -6.45 14.35
C LEU A 116 -7.92 -6.96 13.03
N LEU A 117 -8.31 -8.24 12.97
CA LEU A 117 -8.92 -8.85 11.77
C LEU A 117 -10.46 -8.89 11.80
N LYS A 118 -11.12 -8.33 12.82
CA LYS A 118 -12.59 -8.39 12.97
C LYS A 118 -13.34 -7.06 12.83
N SER A 119 -12.68 -5.94 12.52
CA SER A 119 -13.36 -4.63 12.41
C SER A 119 -13.83 -4.24 11.00
N ASN A 120 -13.54 -5.04 9.96
CA ASN A 120 -14.03 -4.74 8.60
C ASN A 120 -15.08 -5.72 8.05
N ALA A 121 -15.63 -6.61 8.88
CA ALA A 121 -16.73 -7.51 8.51
C ALA A 121 -18.09 -6.98 9.01
N THR A 122 -18.42 -5.72 8.70
CA THR A 122 -19.82 -5.25 8.73
C THR A 122 -19.98 -4.14 7.71
N ALA A 123 -20.10 -4.53 6.44
CA ALA A 123 -20.79 -3.74 5.44
C ALA A 123 -22.00 -4.57 5.00
N GLU A 124 -23.13 -4.24 5.62
CA GLU A 124 -24.48 -4.23 5.03
C GLU A 124 -24.79 -5.35 4.03
N GLU A 125 -25.66 -6.27 4.44
CA GLU A 125 -26.40 -7.17 3.55
C GLU A 125 -26.95 -6.40 2.35
N ARG A 126 -26.46 -6.73 1.15
CA ARG A 126 -27.24 -6.51 -0.06
C ARG A 126 -28.42 -7.49 -0.02
N PRO A 127 -29.69 -7.06 -0.09
CA PRO A 127 -30.78 -7.99 -0.30
C PRO A 127 -30.59 -8.70 -1.65
N THR A 128 -30.41 -10.02 -1.58
CA THR A 128 -30.41 -10.91 -2.73
C THR A 128 -31.85 -11.20 -3.13
N SER A 129 -32.40 -10.43 -4.07
CA SER A 129 -33.48 -10.89 -4.94
C SER A 129 -33.66 -9.92 -6.11
N PRO A 130 -33.73 -10.41 -7.37
CA PRO A 130 -34.29 -9.60 -8.44
C PRO A 130 -35.79 -9.38 -8.18
N PRO A 131 -36.37 -8.22 -8.56
CA PRO A 131 -37.80 -8.00 -8.45
C PRO A 131 -38.55 -9.02 -9.32
N SER A 132 -39.58 -9.64 -8.74
CA SER A 132 -40.54 -10.48 -9.47
C SER A 132 -41.26 -9.63 -10.52
N LEU A 133 -41.17 -10.06 -11.78
CA LEU A 133 -42.07 -9.61 -12.85
C LEU A 133 -43.48 -10.08 -12.48
N ASP A 134 -44.29 -9.18 -11.94
CA ASP A 134 -45.72 -9.40 -11.79
C ASP A 134 -46.35 -9.30 -13.18
N ALA A 135 -46.71 -10.45 -13.73
CA ALA A 135 -47.57 -10.56 -14.88
C ALA A 135 -49.02 -10.58 -14.38
N SER A 136 -49.65 -9.41 -14.23
CA SER A 136 -51.11 -9.31 -14.22
C SER A 136 -51.63 -7.95 -14.71
N GLY A 137 -52.38 -8.00 -15.82
CA GLY A 137 -53.64 -7.28 -16.00
C GLY A 137 -53.62 -5.77 -16.29
N GLY A 138 -53.79 -5.41 -17.57
CA GLY A 138 -54.17 -4.08 -18.04
C GLY A 138 -54.12 -3.97 -19.56
#